data_AF-A0A4R9EJW6-F1
#
_entry.id   AF-A0A4R9EJW6-F1
#
_cell.length_a   1.000
_cell.length_b   1.000
_cell.length_c   1.000
_cell.angle_alpha   90.00
_cell.angle_beta   90.00
_cell.angle_gamma   90.00
#
_symmetry.space_group_name_H-M   'P 1'
#
loop_
_entity.id
_entity.type
_entity.pdbx_description
1 polymer ?
#
loop_
_entity_poly.entity_id
_entity_poly.type
_entity_poly.pdbx_seq_one_letter_code
_entity_poly.pdbx_strand_id
1 'polypeptide(L)'
;MTATWDPSAPGVLRLPSGRLIRGRGLRHPLPEGPTPDFALYLLGEEPPATAWEARWVRWPDFRLPSDRGAAREAWREAWQRAEGEGSR
;
A
#
# COMPACT_ATOMS: atom_id res chain seq x y z
N MET A 1 -9.61 11.36 11.59
CA MET A 1 -9.05 10.37 12.52
C MET A 1 -8.58 9.22 11.68
N THR A 2 -7.28 9.03 11.53
CA THR A 2 -6.70 7.87 10.84
C THR A 2 -7.10 6.63 11.63
N ALA A 3 -7.93 5.78 11.04
CA ALA A 3 -8.28 4.50 11.65
C ALA A 3 -7.09 3.57 11.45
N THR A 4 -6.39 3.22 12.52
CA THR A 4 -5.28 2.27 12.46
C THR A 4 -5.80 0.89 12.07
N TRP A 5 -5.09 0.18 11.20
CA TRP A 5 -5.44 -1.21 10.87
C TRP A 5 -5.57 -2.09 12.12
N ASP A 6 -6.57 -2.97 12.16
CA ASP A 6 -6.60 -4.07 13.12
C ASP A 6 -5.50 -5.10 12.72
N PRO A 7 -4.52 -5.38 13.59
CA PRO A 7 -3.44 -6.32 13.30
C PRO A 7 -3.92 -7.75 12.95
N SER A 8 -5.12 -8.12 13.41
CA SER A 8 -5.72 -9.44 13.15
C SER A 8 -6.53 -9.48 11.85
N ALA A 9 -6.75 -8.34 11.20
CA ALA A 9 -7.56 -8.28 9.99
C ALA A 9 -6.87 -8.96 8.79
N PRO A 10 -7.63 -9.61 7.89
CA PRO A 10 -7.05 -10.30 6.74
C PRO A 10 -6.19 -9.39 5.86
N GLY A 11 -4.99 -9.87 5.53
CA GLY A 11 -4.03 -9.16 4.68
C GLY A 11 -3.23 -8.07 5.39
N VAL A 12 -3.46 -7.82 6.68
CA VAL A 12 -2.65 -6.91 7.48
C VAL A 12 -1.37 -7.61 7.93
N LEU A 13 -0.25 -6.91 7.78
CA LEU A 13 1.08 -7.34 8.15
C LEU A 13 1.71 -6.30 9.07
N ARG A 14 2.25 -6.75 10.21
CA ARG A 14 3.10 -5.94 11.07
C ARG A 14 4.55 -6.10 10.64
N LEU A 15 5.18 -5.01 10.24
CA LEU A 15 6.60 -4.98 9.90
C LEU A 15 7.46 -4.94 11.17
N PRO A 16 8.76 -5.29 11.11
CA PRO A 16 9.67 -5.21 12.26
C PRO A 16 9.77 -3.81 12.89
N SER A 17 9.48 -2.75 12.13
CA SER A 17 9.39 -1.37 12.62
C SER A 17 8.12 -1.08 13.42
N GLY A 18 7.22 -2.05 13.56
CA GLY A 18 5.91 -1.94 14.19
C GLY A 18 4.81 -1.37 13.31
N ARG A 19 5.13 -0.85 12.13
CA ARG A 19 4.16 -0.33 11.14
C ARG A 19 3.22 -1.44 10.66
N LEU A 20 1.95 -1.09 10.45
CA LEU A 20 0.96 -1.98 9.86
C LEU A 20 0.74 -1.62 8.39
N ILE A 21 0.72 -2.64 7.52
CA ILE A 21 0.40 -2.49 6.09
C ILE A 21 -0.62 -3.55 5.72
N ARG A 22 -1.61 -3.20 4.88
CA ARG A 22 -2.54 -4.16 4.30
C ARG A 22 -2.19 -4.48 2.85
N GLY A 23 -1.74 -5.70 2.58
CA GLY A 23 -1.49 -6.19 1.23
C GLY A 23 -2.78 -6.70 0.57
N ARG A 24 -3.03 -6.32 -0.69
CA ARG A 24 -4.16 -6.81 -1.48
C ARG A 24 -3.84 -6.85 -2.97
N GLY A 25 -4.15 -7.97 -3.62
CA GLY A 25 -4.20 -8.03 -5.09
C GLY A 25 -5.50 -7.42 -5.63
N LEU A 26 -5.41 -6.58 -6.68
CA LEU A 26 -6.58 -5.86 -7.23
C LEU A 26 -7.71 -6.76 -7.75
N ARG A 27 -7.40 -8.01 -8.12
CA ARG A 27 -8.41 -9.01 -8.53
C ARG A 27 -9.36 -9.44 -7.42
N HIS A 28 -8.98 -9.21 -6.15
CA HIS A 28 -9.81 -9.54 -5.00
C HIS A 28 -10.68 -8.34 -4.63
N PRO A 29 -11.91 -8.55 -4.13
CA PRO A 29 -12.75 -7.46 -3.68
C PRO A 29 -12.06 -6.64 -2.58
N LEU A 30 -12.54 -5.42 -2.34
CA LEU A 30 -12.16 -4.69 -1.14
C LEU A 30 -12.60 -5.50 0.09
N PRO A 31 -11.69 -5.81 1.02
CA PRO A 31 -12.09 -6.49 2.25
C PRO A 31 -12.96 -5.58 3.10
N GLU A 32 -13.70 -6.18 4.03
CA GLU A 32 -14.40 -5.44 5.06
C GLU A 32 -13.45 -4.58 5.91
N GLY A 33 -14.02 -3.51 6.48
CA GLY A 33 -13.31 -2.55 7.33
C GLY A 33 -13.02 -1.21 6.64
N PRO A 34 -12.12 -0.40 7.22
CA PRO A 34 -11.80 0.91 6.68
C PRO A 34 -11.10 0.81 5.32
N THR A 35 -11.36 1.78 4.45
CA THR A 35 -10.59 2.00 3.22
C THR A 35 -9.24 2.63 3.55
N PRO A 36 -8.21 2.43 2.73
CA PRO A 36 -6.93 3.10 2.94
C PRO A 36 -7.06 4.61 2.68
N ASP A 37 -6.31 5.40 3.43
CA ASP A 37 -6.08 6.82 3.09
C ASP A 37 -5.07 6.97 1.94
N PHE A 38 -4.16 5.99 1.80
CA PHE A 38 -3.12 5.96 0.77
C PHE A 38 -2.86 4.53 0.25
N ALA A 39 -2.66 4.39 -1.05
CA ALA A 39 -2.27 3.12 -1.68
C ALA A 39 -1.05 3.25 -2.61
N LEU A 40 -0.16 2.26 -2.55
CA LEU A 40 0.92 2.08 -3.52
C LEU A 40 0.61 0.87 -4.42
N TYR A 41 0.39 1.12 -5.72
CA TYR A 41 0.13 0.10 -6.72
C TYR A 41 1.39 -0.24 -7.50
N LEU A 42 1.76 -1.53 -7.49
CA LEU A 42 2.89 -2.07 -8.25
C LEU A 42 2.33 -2.96 -9.36
N LEU A 43 2.09 -2.39 -10.52
CA LEU A 43 1.36 -3.03 -11.61
C LEU A 43 2.03 -2.75 -12.95
N GLY A 44 1.96 -3.69 -13.89
CA GLY A 44 2.44 -3.49 -15.26
C GLY A 44 1.68 -2.42 -16.04
N GLU A 45 0.43 -2.16 -15.64
CA GLU A 45 -0.52 -1.24 -16.25
C GLU A 45 -1.14 -0.31 -15.19
N GLU A 46 -1.66 0.82 -15.64
CA GLU A 46 -2.25 1.83 -14.76
C GLU A 46 -3.51 1.29 -14.07
N PRO A 47 -3.63 1.39 -12.74
CA PRO A 47 -4.83 0.97 -12.04
C PRO A 47 -6.02 1.89 -12.35
N PRO A 48 -7.27 1.41 -12.21
CA PRO A 48 -8.43 2.27 -12.22
C PRO A 48 -8.35 3.38 -11.16
N ALA A 49 -9.01 4.51 -11.42
CA ALA A 49 -9.10 5.61 -10.46
C ALA A 49 -9.71 5.14 -9.13
N THR A 50 -9.15 5.63 -8.03
CA THR A 50 -9.56 5.28 -6.66
C THR A 50 -10.13 6.49 -5.93
N ALA A 51 -10.96 6.24 -4.91
CA ALA A 51 -11.49 7.29 -4.05
C ALA A 51 -10.47 7.83 -3.02
N TRP A 52 -9.36 7.12 -2.84
CA TRP A 52 -8.24 7.50 -1.97
C TRP A 52 -7.03 7.92 -2.78
N GLU A 53 -6.07 8.56 -2.10
CA GLU A 53 -4.80 8.95 -2.70
C GLU A 53 -3.99 7.71 -3.09
N ALA A 54 -3.46 7.69 -4.31
CA ALA A 54 -2.71 6.55 -4.81
C ALA A 54 -1.47 6.96 -5.60
N ARG A 55 -0.40 6.18 -5.42
CA ARG A 55 0.79 6.18 -6.27
C ARG A 55 0.81 4.88 -7.06
N TRP A 56 1.04 4.98 -8.37
CA TRP A 56 1.31 3.83 -9.22
C TRP A 56 2.78 3.82 -9.65
N VAL A 57 3.41 2.67 -9.54
CA VAL A 57 4.74 2.39 -10.08
C VAL A 57 4.57 1.30 -11.13
N ARG A 58 4.97 1.60 -12.36
CA ARG A 58 5.00 0.62 -13.44
C ARG A 58 5.99 -0.49 -13.11
N TRP A 59 5.46 -1.68 -12.85
CA TRP A 59 6.23 -2.85 -12.45
C TRP A 59 5.80 -4.07 -13.29
N PRO A 60 6.54 -4.38 -14.38
CA PRO A 60 6.24 -5.55 -15.17
C PRO A 60 6.46 -6.85 -14.38
N ASP A 61 5.60 -7.83 -14.60
CA ASP A 61 5.67 -9.11 -13.89
C ASP A 61 7.04 -9.77 -14.02
N PHE A 62 7.56 -10.25 -12.88
CA PHE A 62 8.87 -10.89 -12.76
C PHE A 62 10.07 -10.04 -13.24
N ARG A 63 9.91 -8.71 -13.30
CA ARG A 63 10.99 -7.76 -13.64
C ARG A 63 11.23 -6.77 -12.50
N LEU A 64 12.20 -5.89 -12.71
CA LEU A 64 12.42 -4.71 -11.89
C LEU A 64 11.47 -3.58 -12.33
N PRO A 65 11.20 -2.58 -11.46
CA PRO A 65 10.37 -1.44 -11.83
C PRO A 65 10.97 -0.72 -13.04
N SER A 66 10.09 -0.27 -13.95
CA SER A 66 10.51 0.44 -15.17
C SER A 66 11.24 1.74 -14.87
N ASP A 67 10.90 2.38 -13.74
CA ASP A 67 11.62 3.51 -13.18
C ASP A 67 12.00 3.22 -11.71
N ARG A 68 13.29 3.07 -11.45
CA ARG A 68 13.81 2.79 -10.10
C ARG A 68 13.77 4.01 -9.17
N GLY A 69 13.92 5.22 -9.71
CA GLY A 69 13.88 6.46 -8.95
C GLY A 69 12.49 6.70 -8.41
N ALA A 70 11.49 6.64 -9.29
CA ALA A 70 10.08 6.75 -8.94
C ALA A 70 9.67 5.64 -7.95
N ALA A 71 10.11 4.40 -8.17
CA ALA A 71 9.85 3.31 -7.24
C ALA A 71 10.40 3.60 -5.83
N ARG A 72 11.66 4.07 -5.74
CA ARG A 72 12.29 4.40 -4.45
C ARG A 72 11.56 5.53 -3.73
N GLU A 73 11.08 6.54 -4.45
CA GLU A 73 10.30 7.63 -3.87
C GLU A 73 8.95 7.16 -3.37
N ALA A 74 8.22 6.40 -4.18
CA ALA A 74 6.92 5.87 -3.81
C ALA A 74 6.99 4.94 -2.58
N TRP A 75 8.01 4.08 -2.51
CA TRP A 75 8.25 3.25 -1.33
C TRP A 75 8.57 4.07 -0.07
N ARG A 76 9.37 5.13 -0.20
CA ARG A 76 9.68 6.03 0.93
C ARG A 76 8.44 6.76 1.43
N GLU A 77 7.61 7.25 0.52
CA GLU A 77 6.34 7.90 0.86
C GLU A 77 5.41 6.93 1.60
N ALA A 78 5.22 5.72 1.05
CA ALA A 78 4.40 4.68 1.69
C ALA A 78 4.90 4.35 3.10
N TRP A 79 6.22 4.24 3.28
CA TRP A 79 6.85 3.96 4.57
C TRP A 79 6.65 5.08 5.60
N GLN A 80 6.78 6.34 5.18
CA GLN A 80 6.58 7.51 6.04
C GLN A 80 5.12 7.60 6.49
N ARG A 81 4.17 7.42 5.57
CA ARG A 81 2.73 7.45 5.91
C ARG A 81 2.31 6.32 6.86
N ALA A 82 2.94 5.16 6.75
CA ALA A 82 2.65 4.02 7.64
C ALA A 82 3.16 4.21 9.08
N GLU A 83 3.89 5.28 9.40
CA GLU A 83 4.36 5.55 10.77
C GLU A 83 3.21 5.69 11.78
N GLY A 84 2.08 6.25 11.37
CA GLY A 84 0.89 6.40 12.22
C GLY A 84 0.12 5.10 12.48
N GLU A 85 0.36 4.06 11.69
CA GLU A 85 -0.45 2.82 11.69
C GLU A 85 -0.07 1.82 12.79
N GLY A 86 1.09 2.01 13.44
CA GLY A 86 1.65 1.04 14.40
C GLY A 86 1.91 1.57 15.81
N SER A 87 1.58 2.84 16.08
CA SER A 87 2.00 3.57 17.28
C SER A 87 1.06 3.39 18.50
N ARG A 88 0.43 2.22 18.66
CA ARG A 88 -0.39 1.93 19.85
C ARG A 88 -0.11 0.56 20.43
#